data_AF-A0A5C7PVH3-F1
#
_entry.id   AF-A0A5C7PVH3-F1
#
_cell.length_a   1.000
_cell.length_b   1.000
_cell.length_c   1.000
_cell.angle_alpha   90.00
_cell.angle_beta   90.00
_cell.angle_gamma   90.00
#
_symmetry.space_group_name_H-M   'P 1'
#
loop_
_entity.id
_entity.type
_entity.pdbx_description
1 polymer ?
#
loop_
_entity_poly.entity_id
_entity_poly.type
_entity_poly.pdbx_seq_one_letter_code
_entity_poly.pdbx_strand_id
1 'polypeptide(L)'
;MPTTQQIENADTLTAPQALRLIAAVRASDRYRDYVAAYPDVEATIKAKINRKKTITGATNANPIVITATGHGFAADEVVTVQSVGGNTAANGSWLVSAVTTDTLTLLGAIGNASYTSGGQVLDLASQHLAAIVEALDEVGDGTVAVKGGRQGADYSQVRDREALIAEALDLLYSIDSGEGYAVVAVGQRGYADRICHEHGTTSCGCPRYVTC
;
A
#
# COMPACT_ATOMS: atom_id res chain seq x y z
N MET A 1 8.89 6.80 -4.69
CA MET A 1 7.70 5.93 -4.62
C MET A 1 8.04 4.60 -5.25
N PRO A 2 7.71 3.47 -4.59
CA PRO A 2 7.90 2.13 -5.15
C PRO A 2 7.12 1.95 -6.46
N THR A 3 7.69 1.18 -7.39
CA THR A 3 6.98 0.78 -8.62
C THR A 3 5.98 -0.34 -8.33
N THR A 4 4.95 -0.51 -9.18
CA THR A 4 3.97 -1.61 -9.05
C THR A 4 4.62 -2.98 -8.91
N GLN A 5 5.66 -3.25 -9.71
CA GLN A 5 6.39 -4.53 -9.61
C GLN A 5 7.15 -4.69 -8.30
N GLN A 6 7.69 -3.59 -7.73
CA GLN A 6 8.31 -3.66 -6.41
C GLN A 6 7.29 -3.94 -5.32
N ILE A 7 6.06 -3.42 -5.46
CA ILE A 7 4.97 -3.64 -4.50
C ILE A 7 4.47 -5.09 -4.57
N GLU A 8 4.09 -5.58 -5.75
CA GLU A 8 3.49 -6.92 -5.89
C GLU A 8 4.46 -8.04 -5.52
N ASN A 9 5.77 -7.80 -5.71
CA ASN A 9 6.83 -8.73 -5.33
C ASN A 9 7.34 -8.54 -3.89
N ALA A 10 6.93 -7.47 -3.20
CA ALA A 10 7.34 -7.27 -1.81
C ALA A 10 6.64 -8.26 -0.89
N ASP A 11 7.34 -8.66 0.18
CA ASP A 11 6.73 -9.39 1.28
C ASP A 11 5.76 -8.49 2.08
N THR A 12 4.89 -9.11 2.87
CA THR A 12 4.04 -8.37 3.81
C THR A 12 4.85 -7.64 4.88
N LEU A 13 4.39 -6.46 5.28
CA LEU A 13 4.95 -5.67 6.37
C LEU A 13 5.23 -6.50 7.63
N THR A 14 6.49 -6.51 8.05
CA THR A 14 6.93 -7.19 9.26
C THR A 14 6.84 -6.27 10.49
N ALA A 15 6.82 -6.84 11.69
CA ALA A 15 6.79 -6.04 12.93
C ALA A 15 8.00 -5.09 13.08
N PRO A 16 9.25 -5.47 12.72
CA PRO A 16 10.37 -4.53 12.72
C PRO A 16 10.20 -3.38 11.71
N GLN A 17 9.72 -3.67 10.50
CA GLN A 17 9.46 -2.63 9.49
C GLN A 17 8.36 -1.67 9.95
N ALA A 18 7.29 -2.19 10.57
CA ALA A 18 6.23 -1.37 11.13
C ALA A 18 6.74 -0.39 12.19
N LEU A 19 7.67 -0.82 13.07
CA LEU A 19 8.26 0.06 14.08
C LEU A 19 9.08 1.19 13.44
N ARG A 20 9.83 0.89 12.37
CA ARG A 20 10.61 1.89 11.61
C ARG A 20 9.69 2.88 10.91
N LEU A 21 8.60 2.39 10.31
CA LEU A 21 7.60 3.25 9.70
C LEU A 21 6.95 4.19 10.73
N ILE A 22 6.56 3.67 11.89
CA ILE A 22 5.99 4.49 12.98
C ILE A 22 6.98 5.58 13.40
N ALA A 23 8.26 5.24 13.56
CA ALA A 23 9.30 6.21 13.89
C ALA A 23 9.48 7.26 12.78
N ALA A 24 9.46 6.86 11.51
CA ALA A 24 9.55 7.75 10.37
C ALA A 24 8.35 8.71 10.30
N VAL A 25 7.12 8.19 10.43
CA VAL A 25 5.90 9.00 10.46
C VAL A 25 5.92 10.01 11.59
N ARG A 26 6.34 9.62 12.80
CA ARG A 26 6.46 10.56 13.95
C ARG A 26 7.51 11.64 13.74
N ALA A 27 8.53 11.37 12.93
CA ALA A 27 9.58 12.34 12.61
C ALA A 27 9.18 13.29 11.47
N SER A 28 8.11 13.00 10.72
CA SER A 28 7.67 13.81 9.59
C SER A 28 6.95 15.08 10.04
N ASP A 29 7.27 16.19 9.37
CA ASP A 29 6.62 17.47 9.60
C ASP A 29 5.13 17.41 9.22
N ARG A 30 4.78 16.66 8.16
CA ARG A 30 3.39 16.46 7.73
C ARG A 30 2.52 15.82 8.82
N TYR A 31 3.02 14.77 9.47
CA TYR A 31 2.28 14.14 10.57
C TYR A 31 2.15 15.08 11.77
N ARG A 32 3.18 15.88 12.06
CA ARG A 32 3.16 16.83 13.19
C ARG A 32 2.19 17.98 12.97
N ASP A 33 2.10 18.50 11.74
CA ASP A 33 1.20 19.59 11.40
C ASP A 33 -0.27 19.14 11.35
N TYR A 34 -0.53 17.87 11.03
CA TYR A 34 -1.89 17.32 10.84
C TYR A 34 -2.18 16.11 11.74
N VAL A 35 -1.66 16.08 12.96
CA VAL A 35 -1.83 14.93 13.88
C VAL A 35 -3.29 14.56 14.13
N ALA A 36 -4.19 15.55 14.14
CA ALA A 36 -5.62 15.36 14.34
C ALA A 36 -6.31 14.67 13.15
N ALA A 37 -5.74 14.75 11.95
CA ALA A 37 -6.25 14.08 10.75
C ALA A 37 -5.87 12.60 10.70
N TYR A 38 -4.93 12.15 11.55
CA TYR A 38 -4.44 10.78 11.60
C TYR A 38 -4.62 10.16 12.99
N PRO A 39 -5.86 10.06 13.50
CA PRO A 39 -6.11 9.40 14.77
C PRO A 39 -5.68 7.93 14.66
N ASP A 40 -4.87 7.47 15.61
CA ASP A 40 -4.48 6.05 15.75
C ASP A 40 -3.50 5.48 14.69
N VAL A 41 -2.63 6.29 14.07
CA VAL A 41 -1.62 5.84 13.08
C VAL A 41 -0.83 4.59 13.49
N GLU A 42 -0.47 4.49 14.76
CA GLU A 42 0.24 3.32 15.28
C GLU A 42 -0.63 2.05 15.26
N ALA A 43 -1.91 2.16 15.59
CA ALA A 43 -2.84 1.03 15.56
C ALA A 43 -3.12 0.59 14.11
N THR A 44 -3.31 1.55 13.21
CA THR A 44 -3.58 1.28 11.78
C THR A 44 -2.38 0.61 11.10
N ILE A 45 -1.15 1.08 11.36
CA ILE A 45 0.07 0.40 10.88
C ILE A 45 0.17 -1.01 11.46
N LYS A 46 -0.09 -1.19 12.76
CA LYS A 46 -0.02 -2.50 13.41
C LYS A 46 -1.06 -3.48 12.85
N ALA A 47 -2.25 -3.01 12.48
CA ALA A 47 -3.28 -3.84 11.85
C ALA A 47 -2.86 -4.40 10.49
N LYS A 48 -1.87 -3.78 9.83
CA LYS A 48 -1.34 -4.22 8.53
C LYS A 48 -0.15 -5.19 8.62
N ILE A 49 0.34 -5.50 9.82
CA ILE A 49 1.48 -6.42 10.00
C ILE A 49 1.09 -7.85 9.60
N ASN A 50 1.93 -8.50 8.79
CA ASN A 50 1.79 -9.89 8.37
C ASN A 50 0.38 -10.22 7.84
N ARG A 51 -0.27 -9.29 7.14
CA ARG A 51 -1.57 -9.51 6.50
C ARG A 51 -1.43 -10.45 5.31
N LYS A 52 -1.27 -11.74 5.60
CA LYS A 52 -1.23 -12.84 4.63
C LYS A 52 -1.97 -14.06 5.16
N LYS A 53 -2.47 -14.87 4.24
CA LYS A 53 -3.18 -16.11 4.56
C LYS A 53 -2.85 -17.23 3.58
N THR A 54 -2.68 -18.43 4.11
CA THR A 54 -2.51 -19.63 3.29
C THR A 54 -3.81 -20.01 2.61
N ILE A 55 -3.73 -20.37 1.33
CA ILE A 55 -4.85 -20.89 0.54
C ILE A 55 -4.95 -22.39 0.76
N THR A 56 -6.16 -22.88 0.98
CA THR A 56 -6.46 -24.31 1.11
C THR A 56 -7.27 -24.85 -0.06
N GLY A 57 -7.74 -23.99 -0.96
CA GLY A 57 -8.45 -24.39 -2.18
C GLY A 57 -8.71 -23.22 -3.12
N ALA A 58 -8.80 -23.52 -4.42
CA ALA A 58 -9.23 -22.57 -5.44
C ALA A 58 -10.19 -23.28 -6.41
N THR A 59 -11.36 -22.70 -6.66
CA THR A 59 -12.33 -23.28 -7.60
C THR A 59 -11.88 -23.06 -9.04
N ASN A 60 -12.05 -24.06 -9.90
CA ASN A 60 -11.90 -23.91 -11.34
C ASN A 60 -13.20 -23.37 -11.94
N ALA A 61 -13.48 -22.08 -11.71
CA ALA A 61 -14.71 -21.41 -12.12
C ALA A 61 -14.44 -19.97 -12.57
N ASN A 62 -15.48 -19.31 -13.09
CA ASN A 62 -15.47 -17.92 -13.52
C ASN A 62 -16.60 -17.17 -12.81
N PRO A 63 -16.34 -16.40 -11.75
CA PRO A 63 -15.03 -16.08 -11.14
C PRO A 63 -14.43 -17.21 -10.28
N ILE A 64 -13.12 -17.13 -10.01
CA ILE A 64 -12.42 -18.02 -9.06
C ILE A 64 -12.80 -17.67 -7.62
N VAL A 65 -13.14 -18.68 -6.82
CA VAL A 65 -13.32 -18.59 -5.37
C VAL A 65 -12.13 -19.24 -4.68
N ILE A 66 -11.42 -18.47 -3.87
CA ILE A 66 -10.32 -18.91 -3.02
C ILE A 66 -10.85 -19.27 -1.64
N THR A 67 -10.40 -20.39 -1.11
CA THR A 67 -10.66 -20.82 0.28
C THR A 67 -9.44 -20.50 1.13
N ALA A 68 -9.63 -19.67 2.15
CA ALA A 68 -8.63 -19.24 3.12
C ALA A 68 -9.30 -18.98 4.47
N THR A 69 -9.34 -19.98 5.35
CA THR A 69 -10.12 -19.94 6.61
C THR A 69 -9.74 -18.77 7.53
N GLY A 70 -10.68 -17.91 7.90
CA GLY A 70 -10.43 -16.75 8.76
C GLY A 70 -9.38 -15.81 8.17
N HIS A 71 -9.57 -15.40 6.93
CA HIS A 71 -8.63 -14.53 6.20
C HIS A 71 -8.71 -13.06 6.65
N GLY A 72 -9.88 -12.59 7.10
CA GLY A 72 -10.05 -11.22 7.61
C GLY A 72 -9.89 -10.13 6.55
N PHE A 73 -10.03 -10.48 5.27
CA PHE A 73 -10.12 -9.55 4.15
C PHE A 73 -11.56 -9.12 3.93
N ALA A 74 -11.75 -7.90 3.46
CA ALA A 74 -13.06 -7.35 3.09
C ALA A 74 -13.29 -7.39 1.57
N ALA A 75 -14.54 -7.21 1.16
CA ALA A 75 -14.83 -6.87 -0.24
C ALA A 75 -14.20 -5.50 -0.57
N ASP A 76 -13.90 -5.29 -1.85
CA ASP A 76 -13.23 -4.10 -2.39
C ASP A 76 -11.78 -3.90 -1.91
N GLU A 77 -11.21 -4.87 -1.18
CA GLU A 77 -9.76 -4.92 -0.93
C GLU A 77 -9.03 -5.54 -2.14
N VAL A 78 -7.82 -5.04 -2.41
CA VAL A 78 -6.93 -5.64 -3.41
C VAL A 78 -5.95 -6.58 -2.73
N VAL A 79 -5.87 -7.80 -3.26
CA VAL A 79 -5.00 -8.85 -2.73
C VAL A 79 -4.08 -9.39 -3.80
N THR A 80 -2.89 -9.81 -3.38
CA THR A 80 -1.92 -10.49 -4.23
C THR A 80 -1.95 -11.96 -3.92
N VAL A 81 -2.22 -12.79 -4.93
CA VAL A 81 -2.24 -14.25 -4.82
C VAL A 81 -0.98 -14.81 -5.47
N GLN A 82 -0.25 -15.66 -4.75
CA GLN A 82 1.01 -16.22 -5.23
C GLN A 82 1.14 -17.71 -4.88
N SER A 83 1.93 -18.43 -5.67
CA SER A 83 2.29 -19.84 -5.46
C SER A 83 1.12 -20.83 -5.46
N VAL A 84 0.01 -20.52 -6.14
CA VAL A 84 -1.10 -21.46 -6.36
C VAL A 84 -0.71 -22.48 -7.43
N GLY A 85 -0.73 -23.76 -7.06
CA GLY A 85 -0.53 -24.89 -7.97
C GLY A 85 -1.82 -25.35 -8.63
N GLY A 86 -1.70 -25.83 -9.88
CA GLY A 86 -2.84 -26.29 -10.67
C GLY A 86 -3.59 -25.13 -11.29
N ASN A 87 -4.45 -24.45 -10.51
CA ASN A 87 -5.18 -23.25 -10.96
C ASN A 87 -4.28 -22.01 -10.95
N THR A 88 -3.28 -21.98 -11.84
CA THR A 88 -2.27 -20.91 -11.87
C THR A 88 -2.83 -19.56 -12.30
N ALA A 89 -4.00 -19.53 -12.94
CA ALA A 89 -4.71 -18.31 -13.26
C ALA A 89 -5.19 -17.54 -12.03
N ALA A 90 -5.20 -18.16 -10.85
CA ALA A 90 -5.42 -17.47 -9.60
C ALA A 90 -4.23 -16.59 -9.17
N ASN A 91 -3.01 -16.83 -9.68
CA ASN A 91 -1.84 -16.03 -9.31
C ASN A 91 -1.87 -14.64 -9.96
N GLY A 92 -1.54 -13.61 -9.20
CA GLY A 92 -1.58 -12.21 -9.62
C GLY A 92 -2.29 -11.31 -8.60
N SER A 93 -2.47 -10.04 -8.96
CA SER A 93 -3.19 -9.05 -8.16
C SER A 93 -4.66 -9.02 -8.56
N TRP A 94 -5.56 -9.09 -7.59
CA TRP A 94 -7.00 -9.20 -7.82
C TRP A 94 -7.79 -8.32 -6.87
N LEU A 95 -8.86 -7.71 -7.38
CA LEU A 95 -9.88 -7.08 -6.55
C LEU A 95 -10.82 -8.14 -5.98
N VAL A 96 -11.07 -8.07 -4.67
CA VAL A 96 -12.00 -8.98 -4.00
C VAL A 96 -13.44 -8.50 -4.19
N SER A 97 -14.23 -9.26 -4.94
CA SER A 97 -15.64 -8.91 -5.24
C SER A 97 -16.63 -9.31 -4.15
N ALA A 98 -16.36 -10.42 -3.45
CA ALA A 98 -17.21 -10.93 -2.39
C ALA A 98 -16.37 -11.72 -1.39
N VAL A 99 -16.78 -11.68 -0.13
CA VAL A 99 -16.12 -12.41 0.97
C VAL A 99 -17.13 -13.12 1.86
N THR A 100 -16.70 -14.24 2.41
CA THR A 100 -17.30 -14.85 3.60
C THR A 100 -16.24 -14.87 4.71
N THR A 101 -16.46 -15.61 5.80
CA THR A 101 -15.42 -15.79 6.83
C THR A 101 -14.20 -16.57 6.32
N ASP A 102 -14.42 -17.47 5.36
CA ASP A 102 -13.43 -18.46 4.94
C ASP A 102 -13.15 -18.47 3.42
N THR A 103 -13.87 -17.65 2.64
CA THR A 103 -13.73 -17.61 1.19
C THR A 103 -13.74 -16.19 0.65
N LEU A 104 -12.99 -15.98 -0.43
CA LEU A 104 -12.94 -14.72 -1.17
C LEU A 104 -13.07 -14.98 -2.67
N THR A 105 -13.79 -14.10 -3.36
CA THR A 105 -14.05 -14.21 -4.81
C THR A 105 -13.22 -13.19 -5.57
N LEU A 106 -12.39 -13.67 -6.49
CA LEU A 106 -11.50 -12.84 -7.30
C LEU A 106 -12.27 -12.28 -8.50
N LEU A 107 -12.38 -10.95 -8.59
CA LEU A 107 -13.08 -10.31 -9.69
C LEU A 107 -12.35 -10.53 -11.02
N GLY A 108 -13.06 -11.06 -12.01
CA GLY A 108 -12.51 -11.25 -13.37
C GLY A 108 -11.50 -12.40 -13.51
N ALA A 109 -11.20 -13.13 -12.43
CA ALA A 109 -10.29 -14.28 -12.50
C ALA A 109 -11.00 -15.49 -13.13
N ILE A 110 -10.38 -16.09 -14.13
CA ILE A 110 -10.91 -17.24 -14.87
C ILE A 110 -10.07 -18.47 -14.54
N GLY A 111 -10.67 -19.49 -13.94
CA GLY A 111 -9.99 -20.74 -13.64
C GLY A 111 -9.44 -21.40 -14.91
N ASN A 112 -8.20 -21.89 -14.85
CA ASN A 112 -7.56 -22.59 -15.97
C ASN A 112 -7.39 -24.10 -15.73
N ALA A 113 -7.40 -24.54 -14.47
CA ALA A 113 -7.29 -25.95 -14.09
C ALA A 113 -7.75 -26.18 -12.64
N SER A 114 -7.80 -27.45 -12.23
CA SER A 114 -8.06 -27.82 -10.83
C SER A 114 -6.91 -27.41 -9.92
N TYR A 115 -7.23 -26.85 -8.76
CA TYR A 115 -6.26 -26.59 -7.70
C TYR A 115 -5.57 -27.88 -7.25
N THR A 116 -4.25 -27.84 -7.10
CA THR A 116 -3.48 -28.99 -6.60
C THR A 116 -2.99 -28.76 -5.18
N SER A 117 -2.26 -27.68 -4.93
CA SER A 117 -1.67 -27.36 -3.63
C SER A 117 -1.12 -25.93 -3.58
N GLY A 118 -0.70 -25.51 -2.39
CA GLY A 118 0.00 -24.25 -2.17
C GLY A 118 -0.93 -23.05 -2.21
N GLY A 119 -0.33 -21.88 -2.44
CA GLY A 119 -1.04 -20.62 -2.52
C GLY A 119 -0.99 -19.83 -1.22
N GLN A 120 -0.73 -18.54 -1.36
CA GLN A 120 -0.90 -17.55 -0.31
C GLN A 120 -1.61 -16.33 -0.90
N VAL A 121 -2.46 -15.71 -0.07
CA VAL A 121 -3.08 -14.42 -0.32
C VAL A 121 -2.38 -13.40 0.57
N LEU A 122 -1.92 -12.30 0.00
CA LEU A 122 -1.25 -11.20 0.69
C LEU A 122 -2.09 -9.93 0.51
N ASP A 123 -2.17 -9.08 1.54
CA ASP A 123 -2.75 -7.74 1.43
C ASP A 123 -1.80 -6.84 0.64
N LEU A 124 -2.26 -6.28 -0.47
CA LEU A 124 -1.44 -5.41 -1.32
C LEU A 124 -1.03 -4.13 -0.55
N ALA A 125 -1.88 -3.64 0.35
CA ALA A 125 -1.56 -2.49 1.21
C ALA A 125 -0.36 -2.80 2.11
N SER A 126 -0.35 -4.00 2.71
CA SER A 126 0.77 -4.44 3.55
C SER A 126 2.06 -4.60 2.74
N GLN A 127 2.00 -5.09 1.51
CA GLN A 127 3.18 -5.17 0.62
C GLN A 127 3.69 -3.79 0.25
N HIS A 128 2.80 -2.84 -0.05
CA HIS A 128 3.17 -1.47 -0.39
C HIS A 128 3.83 -0.77 0.80
N LEU A 129 3.29 -0.89 2.02
CA LEU A 129 3.93 -0.35 3.22
C LEU A 129 5.34 -0.94 3.43
N ALA A 130 5.54 -2.24 3.17
CA ALA A 130 6.86 -2.85 3.25
C ALA A 130 7.81 -2.23 2.21
N ALA A 131 7.37 -2.10 0.95
CA ALA A 131 8.16 -1.48 -0.11
C ALA A 131 8.51 -0.01 0.19
N ILE A 132 7.60 0.74 0.83
CA ILE A 132 7.87 2.12 1.28
C ILE A 132 8.95 2.14 2.37
N VAL A 133 8.91 1.20 3.33
CA VAL A 133 9.94 1.12 4.38
C VAL A 133 11.31 0.83 3.80
N GLU A 134 11.42 -0.08 2.83
CA GLU A 134 12.69 -0.33 2.14
C GLU A 134 13.16 0.91 1.36
N ALA A 135 12.26 1.63 0.69
CA ALA A 135 12.60 2.88 0.02
C ALA A 135 13.06 3.98 1.00
N LEU A 136 12.45 4.06 2.20
CA LEU A 136 12.87 4.98 3.26
C LEU A 136 14.28 4.67 3.76
N ASP A 137 14.66 3.39 3.77
CA ASP A 137 16.00 2.96 4.15
C ASP A 137 17.05 3.29 3.10
N GLU A 138 16.69 3.23 1.81
CA GLU A 138 17.56 3.63 0.70
C GLU A 138 17.82 5.14 0.68
N VAL A 139 16.80 5.96 0.96
CA VAL A 139 16.97 7.43 1.07
C VAL A 139 17.91 7.78 2.23
N GLY A 140 17.91 6.97 3.29
CA GLY A 140 18.69 7.20 4.50
C GLY A 140 18.12 8.30 5.38
N ASP A 141 18.73 8.50 6.55
CA ASP A 141 18.38 9.54 7.51
C ASP A 141 19.16 10.85 7.31
N GLY A 142 19.97 10.94 6.26
CA GLY A 142 20.86 12.07 5.99
C GLY A 142 22.04 12.17 6.98
N THR A 143 22.32 11.14 7.79
CA THR A 143 23.44 11.17 8.76
C THR A 143 24.77 10.66 8.20
N VAL A 144 24.77 10.04 7.02
CA VAL A 144 26.00 9.76 6.28
C VAL A 144 26.54 11.08 5.73
N ALA A 145 27.35 11.74 6.54
CA ALA A 145 28.12 12.91 6.17
C ALA A 145 28.90 12.64 4.88
N VAL A 146 28.41 13.16 3.75
CA VAL A 146 29.27 13.38 2.60
C VAL A 146 30.40 14.29 3.09
N LYS A 147 31.64 13.80 3.04
CA LYS A 147 32.83 14.61 3.31
C LYS A 147 32.85 15.78 2.32
N GLY A 148 32.26 16.91 2.70
CA GLY A 148 32.26 18.12 1.89
C GLY A 148 31.04 19.01 2.05
N GLY A 149 30.60 19.32 3.26
CA GLY A 149 29.56 20.33 3.47
C GLY A 149 29.06 20.38 4.90
N ARG A 150 29.48 21.39 5.66
CA ARG A 150 28.90 21.71 6.97
C ARG A 150 27.55 22.39 6.71
N GLN A 151 26.47 21.66 6.42
CA GLN A 151 25.05 22.04 6.61
C GLN A 151 24.10 20.95 6.11
N GLY A 152 23.38 20.31 7.04
CA GLY A 152 22.06 19.68 6.82
C GLY A 152 22.01 18.44 5.91
N ALA A 153 21.01 17.60 6.10
CA ALA A 153 20.64 16.62 5.09
C ALA A 153 20.40 17.34 3.74
N ASP A 154 20.82 16.74 2.63
CA ASP A 154 20.51 17.28 1.30
C ASP A 154 19.00 17.51 1.19
N TYR A 155 18.58 18.72 0.79
CA TYR A 155 17.15 19.07 0.67
C TYR A 155 16.35 18.08 -0.18
N SER A 156 16.98 17.38 -1.12
CA SER A 156 16.36 16.30 -1.90
C SER A 156 16.02 15.07 -1.07
N GLN A 157 16.92 14.60 -0.20
CA GLN A 157 16.69 13.42 0.65
C GLN A 157 15.55 13.64 1.65
N VAL A 158 15.50 14.83 2.26
CA VAL A 158 14.41 15.19 3.18
C VAL A 158 13.07 15.23 2.45
N ARG A 159 13.02 15.86 1.26
CA ARG A 159 11.81 15.92 0.45
C ARG A 159 11.34 14.55 -0.03
N ASP A 160 12.28 13.69 -0.44
CA ASP A 160 11.97 12.35 -0.95
C ASP A 160 11.47 11.44 0.19
N ARG A 161 12.03 11.59 1.40
CA ARG A 161 11.55 10.95 2.62
C ARG A 161 10.13 11.39 2.99
N GLU A 162 9.85 12.69 2.99
CA GLU A 162 8.51 13.21 3.28
C GLU A 162 7.48 12.78 2.23
N ALA A 163 7.89 12.65 0.96
CA ALA A 163 7.03 12.13 -0.09
C ALA A 163 6.64 10.66 0.20
N LEU A 164 7.60 9.81 0.56
CA LEU A 164 7.34 8.41 0.92
C LEU A 164 6.42 8.28 2.15
N ILE A 165 6.59 9.15 3.15
CA ILE A 165 5.72 9.17 4.34
C ILE A 165 4.31 9.63 3.98
N ALA A 166 4.19 10.63 3.10
CA ALA A 166 2.89 11.06 2.58
C ALA A 166 2.17 9.93 1.83
N GLU A 167 2.89 9.14 1.04
CA GLU A 167 2.35 7.96 0.35
C GLU A 167 1.86 6.91 1.36
N ALA A 168 2.64 6.61 2.40
CA ALA A 168 2.22 5.66 3.44
C ALA A 168 0.96 6.13 4.19
N LEU A 169 0.85 7.43 4.48
CA LEU A 169 -0.31 8.00 5.16
C LEU A 169 -1.57 7.97 4.27
N ASP A 170 -1.43 8.28 2.98
CA ASP A 170 -2.52 8.17 2.00
C ASP A 170 -3.05 6.73 1.93
N LEU A 171 -2.12 5.76 1.89
CA LEU A 171 -2.44 4.33 1.87
C LEU A 171 -3.20 3.84 3.09
N LEU A 172 -2.89 4.39 4.27
CA LEU A 172 -3.46 3.98 5.55
C LEU A 172 -4.81 4.63 5.84
N TYR A 173 -5.01 5.86 5.37
CA TYR A 173 -6.10 6.71 5.85
C TYR A 173 -7.07 7.21 4.80
N SER A 174 -6.89 6.89 3.51
CA SER A 174 -7.78 7.24 2.38
C SER A 174 -8.90 8.21 2.79
N ILE A 175 -8.59 9.50 2.84
CA ILE A 175 -9.54 10.51 3.30
C ILE A 175 -10.77 10.41 2.39
N ASP A 176 -11.91 9.98 2.96
CA ASP A 176 -13.28 10.09 2.44
C ASP A 176 -13.47 10.03 0.91
N SER A 177 -13.31 8.86 0.27
CA SER A 177 -13.85 8.68 -1.10
C SER A 177 -14.45 7.31 -1.43
N GLY A 178 -14.75 6.46 -0.45
CA GLY A 178 -15.57 5.26 -0.70
C GLY A 178 -15.05 4.29 -1.78
N GLU A 179 -13.78 4.41 -2.16
CA GLU A 179 -13.12 3.59 -3.17
C GLU A 179 -12.02 2.82 -2.46
N GLY A 180 -12.28 1.55 -2.21
CA GLY A 180 -11.26 0.62 -1.76
C GLY A 180 -10.05 0.68 -2.69
N TYR A 181 -8.87 0.84 -2.11
CA TYR A 181 -7.54 0.60 -2.69
C TYR A 181 -7.44 0.62 -4.23
N ALA A 182 -7.76 1.76 -4.85
CA ALA A 182 -7.55 1.98 -6.29
C ALA A 182 -6.35 2.91 -6.52
N VAL A 183 -5.22 2.67 -5.84
CA VAL A 183 -3.95 3.36 -6.13
C VAL A 183 -2.77 2.38 -6.14
N VAL A 184 -2.91 1.27 -6.87
CA VAL A 184 -1.77 0.64 -7.57
C VAL A 184 -2.23 0.20 -8.97
N ALA A 185 -2.93 1.07 -9.67
CA ALA A 185 -3.03 1.01 -11.13
C ALA A 185 -3.18 2.44 -11.64
N VAL A 186 -2.49 2.74 -12.73
CA VAL A 186 -2.40 4.04 -13.39
C VAL A 186 -1.37 4.96 -12.76
N GLY A 187 -0.14 4.83 -13.25
CA GLY A 187 0.75 5.97 -13.27
C GLY A 187 0.05 7.09 -14.02
N GLN A 188 -0.29 8.17 -13.33
CA GLN A 188 -0.32 9.52 -13.88
C GLN A 188 -0.11 10.53 -12.74
N ARG A 189 0.82 11.44 -13.02
CA ARG A 189 0.99 12.75 -12.40
C ARG A 189 -0.40 13.39 -12.20
N GLY A 190 -0.91 13.48 -10.98
CA GLY A 190 -2.26 14.04 -10.80
C GLY A 190 -2.77 14.25 -9.38
N TYR A 191 -2.02 13.91 -8.34
CA TYR A 191 -2.53 14.04 -6.96
C TYR A 191 -2.69 15.51 -6.49
N ALA A 192 -2.11 16.48 -7.20
CA ALA A 192 -2.32 17.90 -6.91
C ALA A 192 -3.64 18.47 -7.49
N ASP A 193 -4.25 17.80 -8.48
CA ASP A 193 -5.39 18.36 -9.23
C ASP A 193 -6.75 17.88 -8.69
N ARG A 194 -6.78 16.75 -7.96
CA ARG A 194 -8.04 16.18 -7.45
C ARG A 194 -8.59 16.89 -6.19
N ILE A 195 -7.73 17.55 -5.42
CA ILE A 195 -8.13 18.33 -4.22
C ILE A 195 -8.95 19.59 -4.61
N CYS A 196 -8.85 20.04 -5.87
CA CYS A 196 -9.50 21.27 -6.33
C CYS A 196 -10.98 21.09 -6.76
N HIS A 197 -11.45 19.85 -6.97
CA HIS A 197 -12.80 19.63 -7.52
C HIS A 197 -13.89 19.44 -6.44
N GLU A 198 -13.54 18.97 -5.24
CA GLU A 198 -14.53 18.61 -4.20
C GLU A 198 -14.98 19.77 -3.30
N HIS A 199 -14.27 20.92 -3.33
CA HIS A 199 -14.62 22.09 -2.52
C HIS A 199 -15.30 23.25 -3.26
N GLY A 200 -15.63 23.10 -4.56
CA GLY A 200 -16.46 24.07 -5.28
C GLY A 200 -15.86 25.49 -5.44
N THR A 201 -14.56 25.68 -5.18
CA THR A 201 -13.89 26.97 -5.35
C THR A 201 -13.02 26.99 -6.61
N THR A 202 -13.33 27.88 -7.56
CA THR A 202 -12.65 28.04 -8.86
C THR A 202 -11.25 28.66 -8.81
N SER A 203 -10.57 28.67 -7.66
CA SER A 203 -9.19 29.16 -7.57
C SER A 203 -8.41 28.42 -6.48
N CYS A 204 -7.71 27.36 -6.87
CA CYS A 204 -6.66 26.78 -6.05
C CYS A 204 -5.45 27.72 -6.06
N GLY A 205 -5.18 28.36 -4.93
CA GLY A 205 -3.95 29.12 -4.74
C GLY A 205 -2.75 28.21 -4.98
N CYS A 206 -1.87 28.63 -5.89
CA CYS A 206 -0.62 27.94 -6.20
C CYS A 206 0.14 27.65 -4.88
N PRO A 207 0.42 26.38 -4.53
CA PRO A 207 1.31 26.06 -3.42
C PRO A 207 2.65 26.75 -3.69
N ARG A 208 3.17 27.51 -2.72
CA ARG A 208 4.35 28.40 -2.81
C ARG A 208 5.67 27.79 -3.33
N TYR A 209 5.67 26.54 -3.77
CA TYR A 209 6.84 25.78 -4.19
C TYR A 209 6.82 25.26 -5.63
N VAL A 210 5.83 25.65 -6.45
CA VAL A 210 5.83 25.33 -7.89
C VAL A 210 5.70 26.61 -8.68
N THR A 211 6.71 26.97 -9.47
CA THR A 211 6.60 28.04 -10.46
C THR A 211 5.64 27.55 -11.55
N CYS A 212 4.53 28.26 -11.74
CA CYS A 212 3.65 28.07 -12.91
C CYS A 212 4.33 28.57 -14.19
#